data_AF-A0A925GTH0-F1
#
_entry.id   AF-A0A925GTH0-F1
#
_cell.length_a   1.000
_cell.length_b   1.000
_cell.length_c   1.000
_cell.angle_alpha   90.00
_cell.angle_beta   90.00
_cell.angle_gamma   90.00
#
_symmetry.space_group_name_H-M   'P 1'
#
loop_
_entity.id
_entity.type
_entity.pdbx_description
1 polymer ?
#
loop_
_entity_poly.entity_id
_entity_poly.type
_entity_poly.pdbx_seq_one_letter_code
_entity_poly.pdbx_strand_id
1 'polypeptide(L)'
;MQILTRQEAKTIYFMLVTGVAIIDNEKMHCSGEIEILSVNEKQVYATWKMFAGDSAIASVSRNYYVPSNTTSESEILKLVIENIAKYRMGRKRTFSDVVVVA
;
A
#
# COMPACT_ATOMS: atom_id res chain seq x y z
N MET A 1 -19.17 -23.36 7.96
CA MET A 1 -17.98 -22.56 7.62
C MET A 1 -18.38 -21.62 6.49
N GLN A 2 -18.87 -20.43 6.82
CA GLN A 2 -19.31 -19.46 5.82
C GLN A 2 -18.08 -18.82 5.19
N ILE A 3 -17.85 -19.13 3.91
CA ILE A 3 -16.91 -18.40 3.08
C ILE A 3 -17.55 -17.03 2.87
N LEU A 4 -17.00 -16.00 3.52
CA LEU A 4 -17.35 -14.62 3.24
C LEU A 4 -16.95 -14.31 1.80
N THR A 5 -17.90 -14.45 0.89
CA THR A 5 -17.81 -13.97 -0.48
C THR A 5 -17.64 -12.46 -0.43
N ARG A 6 -16.44 -12.00 -0.80
CA ARG A 6 -16.02 -10.69 -1.35
C ARG A 6 -17.17 -9.67 -1.55
N GLN A 7 -17.86 -9.29 -0.48
CA GLN A 7 -18.89 -8.26 -0.49
C GLN A 7 -18.16 -6.93 -0.43
N GLU A 8 -18.23 -6.19 -1.54
CA GLU A 8 -18.22 -4.73 -1.60
C GLU A 8 -17.51 -4.05 -0.42
N ALA A 9 -16.21 -4.28 -0.29
CA ALA A 9 -15.46 -3.56 0.72
C ALA A 9 -15.42 -2.11 0.27
N LYS A 10 -16.26 -1.28 0.89
CA LYS A 10 -16.31 0.15 0.62
C LYS A 10 -14.99 0.76 1.08
N THR A 11 -14.33 1.50 0.20
CA THR A 11 -13.14 2.27 0.56
C THR A 11 -13.46 3.21 1.71
N ILE A 12 -12.77 3.01 2.83
CA ILE A 12 -12.87 3.85 4.03
C ILE A 12 -11.91 5.03 3.89
N TYR A 13 -10.71 4.78 3.35
CA TYR A 13 -9.70 5.80 3.09
C TYR A 13 -9.08 5.61 1.71
N PHE A 14 -8.91 6.72 1.00
CA PHE A 14 -8.21 6.77 -0.29
C PHE A 14 -7.12 7.83 -0.21
N MET A 15 -5.92 7.49 -0.66
CA MET A 15 -4.76 8.37 -0.62
C MET A 15 -3.88 8.18 -1.84
N LEU A 16 -3.33 9.29 -2.34
CA LEU A 16 -2.35 9.28 -3.40
C LEU A 16 -0.94 9.31 -2.81
N VAL A 17 -0.04 8.56 -3.44
CA VAL A 17 1.38 8.53 -3.09
C VAL A 17 2.24 8.72 -4.33
N THR A 18 3.46 9.16 -4.12
CA THR A 18 4.52 9.16 -5.13
C THR A 18 5.75 8.48 -4.57
N GLY A 19 6.63 7.98 -5.44
CA GLY A 19 7.93 7.46 -5.03
C GLY A 19 8.88 7.31 -6.21
N VAL A 20 9.99 6.63 -5.97
CA VAL A 20 10.96 6.24 -6.99
C VAL A 20 11.01 4.73 -7.07
N ALA A 21 10.71 4.18 -8.23
CA ALA A 21 10.90 2.77 -8.53
C ALA A 21 12.33 2.53 -9.06
N ILE A 22 12.96 1.44 -8.64
CA ILE A 22 14.23 0.95 -9.14
C ILE A 22 13.98 -0.42 -9.78
N ILE A 23 13.89 -0.44 -11.10
CA ILE A 23 13.61 -1.65 -11.91
C ILE A 23 14.76 -1.78 -12.91
N ASP A 24 15.36 -2.97 -12.98
CA ASP A 24 16.50 -3.24 -13.88
C ASP A 24 17.66 -2.22 -13.77
N ASN A 25 17.87 -1.69 -12.56
CA ASN A 25 18.85 -0.65 -12.21
C ASN A 25 18.54 0.76 -12.77
N GLU A 26 17.37 0.98 -13.36
CA GLU A 26 16.88 2.30 -13.75
C GLU A 26 16.00 2.90 -12.67
N LYS A 27 16.12 4.21 -12.46
CA LYS A 27 15.28 4.97 -11.53
C LYS A 27 14.13 5.61 -12.29
N MET A 28 12.91 5.38 -11.82
CA MET A 28 11.69 5.88 -12.46
C MET A 28 10.81 6.55 -11.41
N HIS A 29 10.32 7.75 -11.71
CA HIS A 29 9.28 8.36 -10.89
C HIS A 29 7.98 7.57 -11.04
N CYS A 30 7.34 7.31 -9.91
CA CYS A 30 6.08 6.58 -9.87
C CYS A 30 5.03 7.32 -9.05
N SER A 31 3.79 7.19 -9.49
CA SER A 31 2.60 7.55 -8.73
C SER A 31 1.98 6.29 -8.15
N GLY A 32 1.11 6.43 -7.17
CA GLY A 32 0.42 5.31 -6.58
C GLY A 32 -0.82 5.71 -5.82
N GLU A 33 -1.61 4.68 -5.54
CA GLU A 33 -2.89 4.77 -4.87
C GLU A 33 -2.86 3.80 -3.70
N ILE A 34 -3.38 4.24 -2.55
CA ILE A 34 -3.61 3.42 -1.37
C ILE A 34 -5.09 3.48 -1.06
N GLU A 35 -5.72 2.32 -0.89
CA GLU A 35 -7.08 2.19 -0.39
C GLU A 35 -7.09 1.37 0.89
N ILE A 36 -7.72 1.90 1.92
CA ILE A 36 -8.02 1.16 3.14
C ILE A 36 -9.48 0.71 3.07
N LEU A 37 -9.68 -0.60 3.14
CA LEU A 37 -10.98 -1.23 2.93
C LEU A 37 -11.62 -1.69 4.24
N SER A 38 -10.81 -2.03 5.26
CA SER A 38 -11.30 -2.29 6.60
C SER A 38 -10.21 -2.10 7.65
N VAL A 39 -10.62 -1.72 8.87
CA VAL A 39 -9.76 -1.56 10.05
C VAL A 39 -10.43 -2.26 11.22
N ASN A 40 -9.68 -3.08 11.94
CA ASN A 40 -10.07 -3.60 13.25
C ASN A 40 -8.93 -3.42 14.26
N GLU A 41 -9.12 -3.88 15.49
CA GLU A 41 -8.18 -3.67 16.61
C GLU A 41 -6.75 -4.18 16.36
N LYS A 42 -6.53 -5.09 15.40
CA LYS A 42 -5.23 -5.73 15.17
C LYS A 42 -4.78 -5.70 13.71
N GLN A 43 -5.69 -5.40 12.78
CA GLN A 43 -5.44 -5.56 11.35
C GLN A 43 -6.09 -4.46 10.54
N VAL A 44 -5.38 -4.08 9.48
CA VAL A 44 -5.88 -3.21 8.41
C VAL A 44 -5.85 -3.99 7.12
N TYR A 45 -6.99 -4.09 6.45
CA TYR A 45 -7.03 -4.57 5.07
C TYR A 45 -6.85 -3.39 4.13
N ALA A 46 -5.76 -3.41 3.35
CA ALA A 46 -5.45 -2.35 2.41
C ALA A 46 -5.05 -2.92 1.04
N THR A 47 -5.41 -2.18 0.01
CA THR A 47 -4.89 -2.34 -1.34
C THR A 47 -3.98 -1.15 -1.63
N TRP A 48 -2.95 -1.39 -2.42
CA TRP A 48 -2.19 -0.30 -3.01
C TRP A 48 -1.69 -0.71 -4.39
N LYS A 49 -1.42 0.29 -5.21
CA LYS A 49 -0.94 0.13 -6.57
C LYS A 49 0.03 1.24 -6.90
N MET A 50 1.15 0.90 -7.55
CA MET A 50 2.16 1.84 -8.02
C MET A 50 2.24 1.77 -9.54
N PHE A 51 2.42 2.92 -10.17
CA PHE A 51 2.41 3.13 -11.61
C PHE A 51 3.65 3.90 -12.03
N ALA A 52 4.21 3.55 -13.20
CA ALA A 52 5.18 4.38 -13.90
C ALA A 52 4.60 4.77 -15.26
N GLY A 53 4.30 6.05 -15.44
CA GLY A 53 3.39 6.48 -16.49
C GLY A 53 2.04 5.79 -16.33
N ASP A 54 1.51 5.22 -17.42
CA ASP A 54 0.22 4.52 -17.42
C ASP A 54 0.33 3.03 -17.05
N SER A 55 1.53 2.53 -16.80
CA SER A 55 1.78 1.12 -16.54
C SER A 55 1.86 0.83 -15.05
N ALA A 56 1.03 -0.11 -14.58
CA ALA A 56 1.10 -0.62 -13.22
C ALA A 56 2.36 -1.48 -13.04
N ILE A 57 3.24 -1.10 -12.12
CA ILE A 57 4.50 -1.79 -11.84
C ILE A 57 4.44 -2.65 -10.58
N ALA A 58 3.49 -2.38 -9.68
CA ALA A 58 3.18 -3.26 -8.56
C ALA A 58 1.73 -3.03 -8.08
N SER A 59 1.08 -4.10 -7.62
CA SER A 59 -0.20 -4.02 -6.93
C SER A 59 -0.27 -5.12 -5.87
N VAL A 60 -0.74 -4.75 -4.68
CA VAL A 60 -0.86 -5.68 -3.55
C VAL A 60 -2.16 -5.41 -2.82
N SER A 61 -2.83 -6.50 -2.42
CA SER A 61 -3.97 -6.48 -1.50
C SER A 61 -3.65 -7.41 -0.34
N ARG A 62 -3.61 -6.91 0.90
CA ARG A 62 -3.28 -7.73 2.07
C ARG A 62 -3.76 -7.13 3.38
N ASN A 63 -3.78 -7.98 4.40
CA ASN A 63 -3.90 -7.56 5.78
C ASN A 63 -2.52 -7.13 6.32
N TYR A 64 -2.49 -6.01 7.02
CA TYR A 64 -1.35 -5.47 7.75
C TYR A 64 -1.61 -5.60 9.23
N TYR A 65 -0.66 -6.14 9.98
CA TYR A 65 -0.76 -6.23 11.43
C TYR A 65 -0.44 -4.88 12.05
N VAL A 66 -1.33 -4.40 12.90
CA VAL A 66 -1.15 -3.15 13.64
C VAL A 66 -0.55 -3.49 15.01
N PRO A 67 0.62 -2.92 15.35
CA PRO A 67 1.29 -3.24 16.61
C PRO A 67 0.63 -2.61 17.86
N SER A 68 -0.23 -1.61 17.71
CA SER A 68 -0.92 -0.90 18.82
C SER A 68 -2.44 -1.04 18.73
N ASN A 69 -3.09 -1.15 19.90
CA ASN A 69 -4.55 -1.21 20.02
C ASN A 69 -5.24 0.13 19.74
N THR A 70 -4.47 1.22 19.71
CA THR A 70 -4.88 2.55 19.25
C THR A 70 -4.25 2.76 17.89
N THR A 71 -5.07 2.85 16.85
CA THR A 71 -4.60 3.07 15.49
C THR A 71 -5.21 4.36 14.97
N SER A 72 -4.41 5.42 14.97
CA SER A 72 -4.78 6.63 14.24
C SER A 72 -4.65 6.39 12.73
N GLU A 73 -5.41 7.13 11.93
CA GLU A 73 -5.32 7.09 10.46
C GLU A 73 -3.87 7.30 9.98
N SER A 74 -3.15 8.24 10.61
CA SER A 74 -1.75 8.53 10.31
C SER A 74 -0.83 7.32 10.51
N GLU A 75 -1.05 6.53 11.57
CA GLU A 75 -0.28 5.31 11.82
C GLU A 75 -0.58 4.20 10.81
N ILE A 76 -1.84 4.06 10.40
CA ILE A 76 -2.25 3.13 9.34
C ILE A 76 -1.54 3.47 8.04
N LEU A 77 -1.60 4.74 7.65
CA LEU A 77 -0.98 5.22 6.42
C LEU A 77 0.54 5.02 6.46
N LYS A 78 1.18 5.38 7.57
CA LYS A 78 2.62 5.16 7.77
C LYS A 78 2.97 3.67 7.63
N LEU A 79 2.19 2.78 8.24
CA LEU A 79 2.38 1.33 8.14
C LEU A 79 2.30 0.84 6.69
N VAL A 80 1.30 1.29 5.93
CA VAL A 80 1.15 0.88 4.52
C VAL A 80 2.32 1.42 3.68
N ILE A 81 2.67 2.70 3.83
CA ILE A 81 3.80 3.35 3.12
C ILE A 81 5.11 2.62 3.39
N GLU A 82 5.39 2.29 4.66
CA GLU A 82 6.59 1.52 5.01
C GLU A 82 6.62 0.15 4.34
N ASN A 83 5.46 -0.50 4.16
CA ASN A 83 5.39 -1.76 3.46
C ASN A 83 5.57 -1.62 1.95
N ILE A 84 5.12 -0.52 1.34
CA ILE A 84 5.41 -0.20 -0.08
C ILE A 84 6.92 -0.02 -0.25
N ALA A 85 7.58 0.77 0.61
CA ALA A 85 9.03 0.97 0.58
C ALA A 85 9.85 -0.32 0.83
N LYS A 86 9.26 -1.30 1.55
CA LYS A 86 9.86 -2.62 1.79
C LYS A 86 9.53 -3.63 0.69
N TYR A 87 8.65 -3.31 -0.26
CA TYR A 87 8.26 -4.22 -1.34
C TYR A 87 9.46 -4.62 -2.19
N ARG A 88 9.47 -5.88 -2.58
CA ARG A 88 10.55 -6.50 -3.35
C ARG A 88 9.98 -7.26 -4.53
N MET A 89 10.63 -7.11 -5.68
CA MET A 89 10.52 -8.03 -6.80
C MET A 89 11.76 -8.92 -6.81
N GLY A 90 11.57 -10.22 -6.56
CA GLY A 90 12.67 -11.14 -6.28
C GLY A 90 13.47 -10.72 -5.04
N ARG A 91 14.78 -10.46 -5.19
CA ARG A 91 15.69 -10.07 -4.10
C ARG A 91 15.94 -8.56 -3.98
N LYS A 92 15.43 -7.76 -4.91
CA LYS A 92 15.68 -6.31 -4.96
C LYS A 92 14.51 -5.53 -4.38
N ARG A 93 14.80 -4.49 -3.58
CA ARG A 93 13.79 -3.51 -3.18
C ARG A 93 13.41 -2.68 -4.39
N THR A 94 12.12 -2.54 -4.62
CA THR A 94 11.61 -1.87 -5.82
C THR A 94 11.39 -0.39 -5.58
N PHE A 95 10.90 0.02 -4.41
CA PHE A 95 10.50 1.41 -4.18
C PHE A 95 11.40 2.09 -3.15
N SER A 96 11.75 3.35 -3.39
CA SER A 96 12.34 4.29 -2.43
C SER A 96 11.52 5.58 -2.41
N ASP A 97 11.72 6.39 -1.36
CA ASP A 97 11.18 7.76 -1.24
C ASP A 97 9.66 7.84 -1.41
N VAL A 98 8.94 6.82 -0.93
CA VAL A 98 7.47 6.77 -1.00
C VAL A 98 6.89 7.79 -0.02
N VAL A 99 6.17 8.77 -0.55
CA VAL A 99 5.56 9.87 0.20
C VAL A 99 4.12 10.09 -0.23
N VAL A 100 3.31 10.63 0.69
CA VAL A 100 1.94 11.06 0.43
C VAL A 100 1.93 12.32 -0.44
N VAL A 101 1.00 12.39 -1.39
CA VAL A 101 0.70 13.62 -2.11
C VAL A 101 -0.37 14.39 -1.34
N ALA A 102 -0.08 15.65 -0.99
CA ALA A 102 -1.00 16.56 -0.31
C ALA A 102 -1.98 17.22 -1.28
#